data_AF-A0A380LP55-F1
#
_entry.id   AF-A0A380LP55-F1
#
_cell.length_a   1.000
_cell.length_b   1.000
_cell.length_c   1.000
_cell.angle_alpha   90.00
_cell.angle_beta   90.00
_cell.angle_gamma   90.00
#
_symmetry.space_group_name_H-M   'P 1'
#
loop_
_entity.id
_entity.type
_entity.pdbx_description
1 polymer ?
#
loop_
_entity_poly.entity_id
_entity_poly.type
_entity_poly.pdbx_seq_one_letter_code
_entity_poly.pdbx_strand_id
1 'polypeptide(L)' 'MKVQIQIEKDCTETQVIIITKALSASIQELASRIEKEPLSVLTGMQDEKHVLIKPEEIFRIYADHGKV' A
#
# COMPACT_ATOMS: atom_id res chain seq x y z
N MET A 1 -4.16 -17.61 -7.98
CA MET A 1 -3.09 -17.09 -7.13
C MET A 1 -3.43 -17.42 -5.68
N LYS A 2 -2.47 -17.85 -4.87
CA LYS A 2 -2.66 -18.05 -3.42
C LYS A 2 -1.74 -17.07 -2.70
N VAL A 3 -2.22 -16.46 -1.63
CA VAL A 3 -1.46 -15.50 -0.82
C VAL A 3 -1.25 -16.11 0.55
N GLN A 4 0.00 -16.12 1.02
CA GLN A 4 0.38 -16.54 2.36
C GLN A 4 1.03 -15.36 3.06
N ILE A 5 0.61 -15.09 4.29
CA ILE A 5 1.19 -14.07 5.17
C ILE A 5 1.66 -14.79 6.42
N GLN A 6 2.92 -14.60 6.76
CA GLN A 6 3.55 -15.18 7.94
C GLN A 6 4.02 -14.05 8.84
N ILE A 7 3.67 -14.13 10.12
CA ILE A 7 4.02 -13.13 11.13
C ILE A 7 4.91 -13.83 12.14
N GLU A 8 6.14 -13.34 12.28
CA GLU A 8 7.11 -13.85 13.24
C GLU A 8 7.51 -12.77 14.22
N LYS A 9 7.75 -13.18 15.47
CA LYS A 9 8.05 -12.25 16.57
C LYS A 9 9.37 -11.51 16.38
N ASP A 10 10.33 -12.17 15.74
CA ASP A 10 11.71 -11.69 15.59
C ASP A 10 12.03 -11.27 14.14
N CYS A 11 11.00 -10.98 13.34
CA CYS A 11 11.17 -10.50 11.96
C CYS A 11 11.73 -9.08 11.95
N THR A 12 13.01 -8.92 11.61
CA THR A 12 13.70 -7.62 11.59
C THR A 12 13.57 -6.89 10.26
N GLU A 13 13.22 -7.59 9.18
CA GLU A 13 13.07 -7.04 7.83
C GLU A 13 11.92 -7.72 7.10
N THR A 14 10.99 -6.93 6.57
CA THR A 14 9.87 -7.46 5.78
C THR A 14 10.39 -7.97 4.44
N GLN A 15 10.19 -9.27 4.19
CA GLN A 15 10.54 -9.88 2.92
C GLN A 15 9.27 -10.29 2.15
N VAL A 16 9.30 -10.10 0.82
CA VAL A 16 8.28 -10.62 -0.09
C VAL A 16 8.92 -11.64 -1.04
N ILE A 17 8.40 -12.87 -1.06
CA ILE A 17 8.87 -13.95 -1.92
C ILE A 17 7.78 -14.30 -2.93
N ILE A 18 8.08 -14.20 -4.23
CA ILE A 18 7.16 -14.56 -5.31
C ILE A 18 7.59 -15.90 -5.93
N ILE A 19 6.76 -16.93 -5.75
CA ILE A 19 6.96 -18.25 -6.35
C ILE A 19 5.99 -18.39 -7.53
N THR A 20 6.53 -18.52 -8.74
CA THR A 20 5.74 -18.66 -9.97
C THR A 20 6.35 -19.72 -10.89
N LYS A 21 5.52 -20.32 -11.76
CA LYS A 21 5.96 -21.25 -12.80
C LYS A 21 6.79 -20.54 -13.89
N ALA A 22 6.49 -19.27 -14.16
CA ALA A 22 7.17 -18.47 -15.18
C ALA A 22 7.07 -16.98 -14.85
N LEU A 23 8.02 -16.20 -15.34
CA LEU A 23 8.01 -14.74 -15.26
C LEU A 23 7.06 -14.17 -16.32
N SER A 24 5.75 -14.18 -16.03
CA SER A 24 4.76 -13.52 -16.86
C SER A 24 4.75 -12.00 -16.65
N ALA A 25 4.19 -11.25 -17.59
CA ALA A 25 4.03 -9.81 -17.49
C ALA A 25 3.30 -9.39 -16.19
N SER A 26 2.28 -10.14 -15.79
CA SER A 26 1.55 -9.90 -14.53
C SER A 26 2.42 -10.05 -13.27
N ILE A 27 3.41 -10.95 -13.29
CA ILE A 27 4.34 -11.12 -12.17
C ILE A 27 5.38 -10.01 -12.15
N GLN A 28 5.88 -9.59 -13.32
CA GLN A 28 6.79 -8.45 -13.42
C GLN A 28 6.14 -7.16 -12.91
N GLU A 29 4.89 -6.91 -13.30
CA GLU A 29 4.13 -5.75 -12.83
C GLU A 29 3.92 -5.80 -11.31
N LEU A 30 3.57 -6.97 -10.77
CA LEU A 30 3.43 -7.17 -9.32
C LEU A 30 4.73 -6.86 -8.58
N ALA A 31 5.86 -7.40 -9.02
CA ALA A 31 7.17 -7.15 -8.42
C ALA A 31 7.52 -5.65 -8.46
N SER A 32 7.36 -4.99 -9.61
CA SER A 32 7.57 -3.55 -9.74
C SER A 32 6.67 -2.70 -8.84
N ARG A 33 5.42 -3.12 -8.59
CA ARG A 33 4.50 -2.41 -7.68
C ARG A 33 4.86 -2.57 -6.21
N ILE A 34 5.51 -3.68 -5.85
CA ILE A 34 5.99 -3.95 -4.48
C ILE A 34 7.31 -3.21 -4.23
N GLU A 35 8.20 -3.17 -5.22
CA GLU A 35 9.48 -2.45 -5.13
C GLU A 35 9.34 -0.93 -5.12
N LYS A 36 8.33 -0.39 -5.82
CA LYS A 36 8.04 1.04 -5.78
C LYS A 36 7.44 1.39 -4.41
N GLU A 37 8.24 2.09 -3.62
CA GLU A 37 7.91 2.79 -2.36
C GLU A 37 6.50 3.41 -2.30
N PRO A 38 5.95 3.60 -1.08
CA PRO A 38 4.55 3.32 -0.76
C PRO A 38 3.58 4.03 -1.71
N LEU A 39 2.53 3.28 -2.09
CA LEU A 39 1.29 3.86 -2.60
C LEU A 39 1.03 5.13 -1.80
N SER A 40 0.95 6.27 -2.48
CA SER A 40 0.57 7.55 -1.89
C SER A 40 -0.87 7.41 -1.38
N VAL A 41 -1.01 6.79 -0.21
CA VAL A 41 -2.27 6.58 0.46
C VAL A 41 -2.51 7.79 1.34
N LEU A 42 -3.70 8.36 1.21
CA LEU A 42 -4.16 9.38 2.13
C LEU A 42 -4.66 8.66 3.37
N THR A 43 -3.99 8.88 4.50
CA THR A 43 -4.40 8.32 5.78
C THR A 43 -5.05 9.41 6.61
N GLY A 44 -6.25 9.14 7.11
CA GLY A 44 -6.91 9.97 8.11
C GLY A 44 -6.86 9.33 9.48
N MET A 45 -7.37 10.05 10.47
CA MET A 45 -7.68 9.51 11.79
C MET A 45 -9.16 9.74 12.08
N GLN A 46 -9.85 8.68 12.48
CA GLN A 46 -11.25 8.71 12.91
C GLN A 46 -11.39 7.85 14.15
N ASP A 47 -11.99 8.39 15.22
CA ASP A 47 -12.17 7.68 16.49
C ASP A 47 -10.86 7.04 17.01
N GLU A 48 -9.76 7.80 16.94
CA GLU A 48 -8.39 7.35 17.31
C GLU A 48 -7.86 6.16 16.50
N LYS A 49 -8.47 5.85 15.35
CA LYS A 49 -8.01 4.81 14.42
C LYS A 49 -7.50 5.41 13.12
N HIS A 50 -6.40 4.86 12.62
CA HIS A 50 -5.94 5.16 11.27
C HIS A 50 -6.92 4.59 10.24
N VAL A 51 -7.40 5.45 9.34
CA VAL A 51 -8.31 5.08 8.25
C VAL A 51 -7.67 5.41 6.92
N LEU A 52 -7.87 4.53 5.94
CA LEU A 52 -7.40 4.74 4.57
C LEU A 52 -8.49 5.51 3.83
N ILE A 53 -8.17 6.71 3.36
CA ILE A 53 -9.09 7.58 2.63
C ILE A 53 -8.97 7.26 1.15
N LYS A 54 -10.07 6.87 0.53
CA LYS A 54 -10.09 6.68 -0.93
C LYS A 54 -10.27 8.04 -1.62
N PRO A 55 -9.62 8.29 -2.76
CA PRO A 55 -9.78 9.55 -3.48
C PRO A 55 -11.24 9.92 -3.79
N GLU A 56 -12.09 8.94 -4.10
CA GLU A 56 -13.53 9.13 -4.34
C GLU A 56 -14.34 9.58 -3.10
N GLU A 57 -13.81 9.44 -1.89
CA GLU A 57 -14.45 9.87 -0.64
C GLU A 57 -14.08 11.33 -0.29
N ILE A 58 -13.15 11.94 -1.04
CA ILE A 58 -12.70 13.32 -0.80
C ILE A 58 -13.70 14.31 -1.37
N PHE A 59 -14.48 14.94 -0.50
CA PHE A 59 -15.43 15.97 -0.92
C PHE A 59 -14.77 17.34 -1.17
N ARG A 60 -13.79 17.73 -0.34
CA ARG A 60 -13.10 19.02 -0.41
C ARG A 60 -11.66 18.93 0.08
N ILE A 61 -10.79 19.75 -0.51
CA ILE A 61 -9.41 19.94 -0.10
C ILE A 61 -9.28 21.39 0.35
N TYR A 62 -8.69 21.60 1.52
CA TYR A 62 -8.47 22.92 2.10
C TYR A 62 -6.96 23.14 2.26
N ALA A 63 -6.47 24.29 1.82
CA ALA A 63 -5.12 24.75 2.14
C ALA A 63 -5.21 25.74 3.31
N ASP A 64 -4.24 25.68 4.22
CA ASP A 64 -4.14 26.50 5.43
C ASP A 64 -4.31 28.01 5.17
N HIS A 65 -4.08 28.45 3.93
CA HIS A 65 -4.21 29.85 3.50
C HIS A 65 -5.03 30.06 2.22
N GLY A 66 -5.84 29.07 1.80
CA GLY A 66 -6.69 29.17 0.60
C GLY A 66 -5.92 29.30 -0.73
N LYS A 67 -4.60 29.12 -0.74
CA LYS A 67 -3.83 29.04 -1.98
C LYS A 67 -3.93 27.64 -2.56
N VAL A 68 -4.56 27.54 -3.72
CA VAL A 68 -4.51 26.40 -4.65
C VAL A 68 -3.78 26.85 -5.89
#